data_AF-A0A942RRV1-F1
#
_entry.id   AF-A0A942RRV1-F1
#
_cell.length_a   1.000
_cell.length_b   1.000
_cell.length_c   1.000
_cell.angle_alpha   90.00
_cell.angle_beta   90.00
_cell.angle_gamma   90.00
#
_symmetry.space_group_name_H-M   'P 1'
#
loop_
_entity.id
_entity.type
_entity.pdbx_description
1 polymer ?
#
loop_
_entity_poly.entity_id
_entity_poly.type
_entity_poly.pdbx_seq_one_letter_code
_entity_poly.pdbx_strand_id
1 'polypeptide(L)'
;MKTARPLPVYLDREEGDALLDAAMGSRYPERDCAIMRVFLQTGCRLNELVQLEISQVNLDDGYVRFVGKEYLLNQQLHRSAGVC
;
A
#
# COMPACT_ATOMS: atom_id res chain seq x y z
N MET A 1 2.78 34.73 7.62
CA MET A 1 1.65 34.47 6.69
C MET A 1 1.43 32.96 6.63
N LYS A 2 0.27 32.44 7.06
CA LYS A 2 -0.11 31.05 6.78
C LYS A 2 -0.45 31.00 5.29
N THR A 3 0.46 30.46 4.49
CA THR A 3 0.22 30.17 3.08
C THR A 3 -1.01 29.26 2.99
N ALA A 4 -1.95 29.61 2.11
CA ALA A 4 -3.11 28.77 1.86
C ALA A 4 -2.61 27.39 1.41
N ARG A 5 -2.97 26.35 2.16
CA ARG A 5 -2.63 24.98 1.77
C ARG A 5 -3.68 24.55 0.74
N PRO A 6 -3.30 24.31 -0.52
CA PRO A 6 -4.23 23.76 -1.49
C PRO A 6 -4.71 22.39 -0.99
N LEU A 7 -5.95 22.06 -1.34
CA LEU A 7 -6.49 20.74 -1.05
C LEU A 7 -5.63 19.68 -1.76
N PRO A 8 -5.42 18.50 -1.16
CA PRO A 8 -4.77 17.39 -1.83
C PRO A 8 -5.49 17.07 -3.15
N VAL A 9 -4.71 16.85 -4.21
CA VAL A 9 -5.23 16.33 -5.48
C VAL A 9 -5.55 14.85 -5.26
N TYR A 10 -6.74 14.44 -5.69
CA TYR A 10 -7.22 13.06 -5.60
C TYR A 10 -7.80 12.66 -6.95
N LEU A 11 -7.88 11.35 -7.17
CA LEU A 11 -8.51 10.78 -8.36
C LEU A 11 -10.01 10.67 -8.11
N ASP A 12 -10.81 11.01 -9.12
CA ASP A 12 -12.21 10.60 -9.16
C ASP A 12 -12.34 9.11 -9.52
N ARG A 13 -13.58 8.63 -9.62
CA ARG A 13 -13.84 7.21 -9.86
C ARG A 13 -13.39 6.80 -11.26
N GLU A 14 -13.71 7.62 -12.26
CA GLU A 14 -13.40 7.39 -13.66
C GLU A 14 -11.87 7.39 -13.89
N GLU A 15 -11.15 8.31 -13.25
CA GLU A 15 -9.69 8.37 -13.26
C GLU A 15 -9.06 7.15 -12.58
N GLY A 16 -9.67 6.65 -11.50
CA GLY A 16 -9.26 5.41 -10.83
C GLY A 16 -9.42 4.17 -11.72
N ASP A 17 -10.54 4.07 -12.44
CA ASP A 17 -10.78 2.98 -13.40
C ASP A 17 -9.80 3.07 -14.58
N ALA A 18 -9.57 4.28 -15.12
CA ALA A 18 -8.59 4.51 -16.18
C ALA A 18 -7.14 4.15 -15.75
N LEU A 19 -6.79 4.35 -14.49
CA LEU A 19 -5.50 3.94 -13.94
C LEU A 19 -5.33 2.41 -13.94
N LEU A 20 -6.39 1.67 -13.58
CA LEU A 20 -6.37 0.20 -13.62
C LEU A 20 -6.27 -0.32 -15.05
N ASP A 21 -6.97 0.29 -15.99
CA ASP A 21 -6.88 -0.06 -17.41
C ASP A 21 -5.48 0.23 -17.97
N ALA A 22 -4.88 1.35 -17.60
CA ALA A 22 -3.51 1.68 -18.00
C ALA A 22 -2.48 0.66 -17.47
N ALA A 23 -2.69 0.10 -16.27
CA ALA A 23 -1.81 -0.92 -15.70
C ALA A 23 -1.79 -2.23 -16.52
N MET A 24 -2.86 -2.53 -17.26
CA MET A 24 -2.94 -3.70 -18.14
C MET A 24 -2.02 -3.61 -19.37
N GLY A 25 -1.51 -2.42 -19.69
CA GLY A 25 -0.53 -2.23 -20.78
C GLY A 25 0.92 -2.50 -20.38
N SER A 26 1.19 -2.89 -19.14
CA SER A 26 2.55 -3.04 -18.64
C SER A 26 3.23 -4.35 -19.09
N ARG A 27 4.54 -4.47 -18.83
CA ARG A 27 5.29 -5.72 -19.06
C ARG A 27 4.76 -6.89 -18.22
N TYR A 28 4.14 -6.62 -17.08
CA TYR A 28 3.61 -7.60 -16.13
C TYR A 28 2.20 -7.18 -15.69
N PRO A 29 1.20 -7.31 -16.57
CA PRO A 29 -0.12 -6.68 -16.39
C PRO A 29 -0.86 -7.19 -15.15
N GLU A 30 -0.82 -8.50 -14.88
CA GLU A 30 -1.47 -9.09 -13.70
C GLU A 30 -0.90 -8.54 -12.39
N ARG A 31 0.44 -8.46 -12.31
CA ARG A 31 1.14 -7.93 -11.14
C ARG A 31 0.81 -6.46 -10.94
N ASP A 32 0.92 -5.65 -11.99
CA ASP A 32 0.78 -4.20 -11.87
C ASP A 32 -0.68 -3.81 -11.61
N CYS A 33 -1.64 -4.52 -12.23
CA CYS A 33 -3.06 -4.38 -11.90
C CYS A 33 -3.36 -4.77 -10.45
N ALA A 34 -2.78 -5.86 -9.94
CA ALA A 34 -2.94 -6.25 -8.54
C ALA A 34 -2.37 -5.18 -7.58
N ILE A 35 -1.18 -4.66 -7.85
CA ILE A 35 -0.56 -3.58 -7.05
C ILE A 35 -1.45 -2.34 -7.03
N MET A 36 -1.90 -1.87 -8.20
CA MET A 36 -2.75 -0.68 -8.30
C MET A 36 -4.12 -0.88 -7.66
N ARG A 37 -4.72 -2.06 -7.82
CA ARG A 37 -6.00 -2.40 -7.19
C ARG A 37 -5.90 -2.41 -5.67
N VAL A 38 -4.87 -3.04 -5.11
CA VAL A 38 -4.64 -3.02 -3.66
C VAL A 38 -4.43 -1.58 -3.18
N PHE A 39 -3.66 -0.78 -3.90
CA PHE A 39 -3.40 0.62 -3.54
C PHE A 39 -4.68 1.47 -3.51
N LEU A 40 -5.49 1.40 -4.57
CA LEU A 40 -6.74 2.14 -4.69
C LEU A 40 -7.80 1.68 -3.68
N GLN A 41 -7.90 0.37 -3.40
CA GLN A 41 -8.91 -0.17 -2.50
C GLN A 41 -8.57 0.01 -1.01
N THR A 42 -7.30 -0.07 -0.65
CA THR A 42 -6.88 -0.02 0.77
C THR A 42 -6.46 1.37 1.23
N GLY A 43 -6.03 2.25 0.31
CA GLY A 43 -5.51 3.57 0.64
C GLY A 43 -4.23 3.54 1.49
N CYS A 44 -3.47 2.45 1.42
CA CYS A 44 -2.20 2.32 2.13
C CYS A 44 -1.14 3.30 1.57
N ARG A 45 -0.03 3.49 2.29
CA ARG A 45 1.08 4.30 1.78
C ARG A 45 1.90 3.51 0.77
N LEU A 46 2.50 4.21 -0.19
CA LEU A 46 3.38 3.59 -1.19
C LEU A 46 4.47 2.72 -0.55
N ASN A 47 5.10 3.19 0.53
CA ASN A 47 6.15 2.42 1.21
C ASN A 47 5.63 1.14 1.88
N GLU A 48 4.39 1.15 2.36
CA GLU A 48 3.75 -0.04 2.96
C GLU A 48 3.39 -1.06 1.86
N LEU A 49 2.93 -0.58 0.70
CA LEU A 49 2.62 -1.40 -0.46
C LEU A 49 3.85 -2.11 -1.03
N VAL A 50 4.96 -1.38 -1.23
CA VAL A 50 6.18 -1.97 -1.83
C VAL A 50 6.92 -2.93 -0.89
N GLN A 51 6.63 -2.90 0.40
CA GLN A 51 7.21 -3.79 1.41
C GLN A 51 6.29 -4.96 1.78
N LEU A 52 5.14 -5.10 1.10
CA LEU A 52 4.16 -6.12 1.41
C LEU A 52 4.71 -7.53 1.13
N GLU A 53 4.62 -8.41 2.11
CA GLU A 53 4.98 -9.82 1.98
C GLU A 53 3.75 -10.71 1.76
N ILE A 54 3.93 -11.84 1.07
CA ILE A 54 2.85 -12.83 0.84
C ILE A 54 2.27 -13.34 2.17
N SER A 55 3.10 -13.47 3.20
CA SER A 55 2.71 -13.88 4.56
C SER A 55 1.67 -12.94 5.21
N GLN A 56 1.53 -11.72 4.70
CA GLN A 56 0.64 -10.69 5.22
C GLN A 56 -0.69 -10.60 4.46
N VAL A 57 -0.84 -11.38 3.39
CA VAL A 57 -2.04 -11.44 2.55
C VAL A 57 -2.82 -12.70 2.89
N ASN A 58 -4.05 -12.54 3.37
CA ASN A 58 -4.97 -13.64 3.58
C ASN A 58 -6.09 -13.54 2.55
N LEU A 59 -6.04 -14.42 1.54
CA LEU A 59 -7.03 -14.46 0.47
C LEU A 59 -8.32 -15.19 0.88
N ASP A 60 -8.26 -16.08 1.87
CA ASP A 60 -9.42 -16.82 2.36
C ASP A 60 -10.37 -15.88 3.14
N ASP A 61 -9.79 -15.05 4.01
CA ASP A 61 -10.54 -14.07 4.81
C ASP A 61 -10.61 -12.69 4.16
N GLY A 62 -9.92 -12.48 3.03
CA GLY A 62 -10.00 -11.26 2.22
C GLY A 62 -9.40 -10.01 2.86
N TYR A 63 -8.33 -10.15 3.65
CA TYR A 63 -7.64 -9.00 4.27
C TYR A 63 -6.13 -8.98 4.00
N VAL A 64 -5.56 -7.78 4.11
CA VAL A 64 -4.11 -7.55 4.01
C VAL A 64 -3.64 -6.81 5.25
N ARG A 65 -2.52 -7.25 5.82
CA ARG A 65 -1.90 -6.61 6.99
C ARG A 65 -0.74 -5.71 6.57
N PHE A 66 -0.90 -4.41 6.69
CA PHE A 66 0.19 -3.44 6.52
C PHE A 66 0.91 -3.17 7.84
N VAL A 67 2.25 -3.08 7.80
CA VAL A 67 3.07 -2.81 8.98
C VAL A 67 3.65 -1.40 8.88
N GLY A 68 3.23 -0.52 9.80
CA GLY A 68 3.72 0.85 9.87
C GLY A 68 5.11 0.96 10.52
N LYS A 69 5.79 2.08 10.25
CA LYS A 69 7.15 2.36 10.77
C LYS A 69 7.25 2.32 12.31
N GLU A 70 6.22 2.78 13.03
CA GLU A 70 6.19 2.68 14.50
C GLU A 70 6.17 1.22 14.98
N TYR A 71 5.59 0.30 14.21
CA TYR A 71 5.54 -1.12 14.54
C TYR A 71 6.88 -1.82 14.24
N LEU A 72 7.60 -1.39 13.19
CA LEU A 72 8.92 -1.92 12.83
C LEU A 72 9.99 -1.56 13.87
N LEU A 73 9.97 -0.34 14.40
CA LEU A 73 10.89 0.08 15.48
C LEU A 73 10.69 -0.76 16.73
N ASN A 74 9.43 -1.04 17.10
CA ASN A 74 9.11 -1.90 18.24
C ASN A 74 9.55 -3.36 18.01
N GLN A 75 9.44 -3.90 16.80
CA GLN A 75 9.94 -5.24 16.48
C GLN A 75 11.48 -5.32 16.48
N GLN A 76 12.17 -4.28 16.00
CA GLN A 76 13.63 -4.22 16.04
C GLN A 76 14.16 -4.13 17.47
N LEU A 77 13.48 -3.40 18.36
CA LEU A 77 13.81 -3.38 19.80
C LEU A 77 13.68 -4.76 20.44
N HIS A 78 12.62 -5.53 20.13
CA HIS A 78 12.45 -6.89 20.65
C HIS A 78 13.39 -7.94 20.02
N ARG A 79 13.94 -7.70 18.82
CA ARG A 79 14.97 -8.57 18.24
C ARG A 79 16.39 -8.22 18.72
N SER A 80 16.62 -6.99 19.18
CA SER A 80 17.91 -6.50 19.68
C SER A 80 18.07 -6.73 21.18
N ALA A 81 16.97 -6.70 21.93
CA ALA A 81 16.91 -7.24 23.29
C ALA A 81 16.62 -8.74 23.15
N GLY A 82 17.65 -9.58 23.23
CA GLY A 82 17.50 -11.04 23.24
C GLY A 82 16.69 -11.52 24.45
N VAL A 83 15.37 -11.41 24.36
CA VAL A 83 14.42 -11.93 25.33
C VAL A 83 13.65 -13.02 24.61
N CYS A 84 14.00 -14.27 24.96
CA CYS A 84 13.20 -15.45 24.72
C CYS A 84 11.84 -15.34 25.42
#